data_AF-A0A960LCR4-F1
#
_entry.id   AF-A0A960LCR4-F1
#
_cell.length_a   1.000
_cell.length_b   1.000
_cell.length_c   1.000
_cell.angle_alpha   90.00
_cell.angle_beta   90.00
_cell.angle_gamma   90.00
#
_symmetry.space_group_name_H-M   'P 1'
#
loop_
_entity.id
_entity.type
_entity.pdbx_description
1 polymer ?
#
loop_
_entity_poly.entity_id
_entity_poly.type
_entity_poly.pdbx_seq_one_letter_code
_entity_poly.pdbx_strand_id
1 'polypeptide(L)'
;EVSFADKPDFHLEVGNTVPDQVGRYYGRVGDHLYEISTELPQLAREDLDSWRSKAWSALPVYLVDGATMTLDGTTVELHRDGSDWRRGDDLVAYDTVSELLYAVHDVQADEILPPARAAGLPKEPKLHLHLTTSTGEEDLSLYPVEGHFVARTEGRDVLLELPAETGDKIVRIATELRDAPAQPEKPPTGNDETSDPELDDGG
;
A
#
# COMPACT_ATOMS: atom_id res chain seq x y z
N GLU A 1 -24.64 0.96 -30.22
CA GLU A 1 -24.44 -0.35 -29.60
C GLU A 1 -23.94 -1.29 -30.70
N VAL A 2 -22.69 -1.73 -30.62
CA VAL A 2 -22.14 -2.70 -31.56
C VAL A 2 -22.04 -4.01 -30.78
N SER A 3 -22.85 -5.00 -31.17
CA SER A 3 -22.83 -6.34 -30.57
C SER A 3 -21.79 -7.19 -31.31
N PHE A 4 -20.92 -7.85 -30.54
CA PHE A 4 -19.77 -8.62 -31.05
C PHE A 4 -19.90 -10.14 -30.82
N ALA A 5 -21.12 -10.64 -30.62
CA ALA A 5 -21.37 -12.00 -30.12
C ALA A 5 -20.82 -13.17 -31.00
N ASP A 6 -20.44 -12.93 -32.26
CA ASP A 6 -20.12 -14.01 -33.21
C ASP A 6 -18.75 -13.89 -33.92
N LYS A 7 -17.75 -13.18 -33.36
CA LYS A 7 -16.40 -13.15 -33.96
C LYS A 7 -15.29 -13.60 -32.99
N PRO A 8 -14.58 -14.71 -33.27
CA PRO A 8 -13.59 -15.27 -32.37
C PRO A 8 -12.24 -14.52 -32.30
N ASP A 9 -11.99 -13.52 -33.16
CA ASP A 9 -10.76 -12.73 -33.11
C ASP A 9 -11.08 -11.23 -33.32
N PHE A 10 -11.28 -10.49 -32.24
CA PHE A 10 -11.42 -9.03 -32.27
C PHE A 10 -10.09 -8.39 -31.88
N HIS A 11 -9.41 -7.79 -32.86
CA HIS A 11 -8.19 -7.02 -32.67
C HIS A 11 -8.51 -5.54 -32.85
N LEU A 12 -8.42 -4.76 -31.77
CA LEU A 12 -8.61 -3.32 -31.76
C LEU A 12 -7.27 -2.63 -31.48
N GLU A 13 -6.80 -1.85 -32.43
CA GLU A 13 -5.65 -0.98 -32.24
C GLU A 13 -6.13 0.41 -31.85
N VAL A 14 -5.76 0.88 -30.66
CA VAL A 14 -6.06 2.24 -30.20
C VAL A 14 -4.84 3.12 -30.50
N GLY A 15 -5.03 4.08 -31.41
CA GLY A 15 -4.00 5.00 -31.86
C GLY A 15 -4.00 6.33 -31.10
N ASN A 16 -3.57 7.39 -31.79
CA ASN A 16 -3.51 8.73 -31.23
C ASN A 16 -4.89 9.29 -30.85
N THR A 17 -4.89 10.28 -29.97
CA THR A 17 -6.09 11.06 -29.62
C THR A 17 -6.64 11.79 -30.85
N VAL A 18 -7.96 11.91 -30.91
CA VAL A 18 -8.61 12.81 -31.86
C VAL A 18 -8.27 14.26 -31.44
N PRO A 19 -7.79 15.13 -32.34
CA PRO A 19 -7.47 16.51 -32.01
C PRO A 19 -8.62 17.22 -31.30
N ASP A 20 -8.29 17.95 -30.24
CA ASP A 20 -9.23 18.75 -29.44
C ASP A 20 -10.36 17.94 -28.76
N GLN A 21 -10.27 16.62 -28.69
CA GLN A 21 -11.28 15.77 -28.04
C GLN A 21 -10.67 14.83 -26.99
N VAL A 22 -10.83 15.19 -25.71
CA VAL A 22 -10.40 14.37 -24.56
C VAL A 22 -11.21 13.07 -24.50
N GLY A 23 -10.55 11.94 -24.29
CA GLY A 23 -11.20 10.62 -24.19
C GLY A 23 -11.63 9.99 -25.52
N ARG A 24 -11.29 10.64 -26.64
CA ARG A 24 -11.56 10.15 -28.01
C ARG A 24 -10.27 9.74 -28.68
N TYR A 25 -10.31 8.57 -29.30
CA TYR A 25 -9.16 7.97 -29.96
C TYR A 25 -9.55 7.46 -31.33
N TYR A 26 -8.57 7.39 -32.23
CA TYR A 26 -8.74 6.62 -33.45
C TYR A 26 -8.54 5.13 -33.15
N GLY A 27 -9.54 4.31 -33.43
CA GLY A 27 -9.50 2.86 -33.35
C GLY A 27 -9.49 2.24 -34.74
N ARG A 28 -8.75 1.15 -34.95
CA ARG A 28 -8.75 0.41 -36.23
C ARG A 28 -9.36 -0.99 -36.07
N VAL A 29 -10.27 -1.36 -36.97
CA VAL A 29 -10.82 -2.72 -37.09
C VAL A 29 -10.67 -3.18 -38.54
N GLY A 30 -9.74 -4.10 -38.78
CA GLY A 30 -9.31 -4.46 -40.14
C GLY A 30 -8.71 -3.24 -40.87
N ASP A 31 -9.29 -2.88 -42.00
CA ASP A 31 -8.86 -1.74 -42.82
C ASP A 31 -9.66 -0.45 -42.56
N HIS A 32 -10.54 -0.45 -41.56
CA HIS A 32 -11.41 0.69 -41.27
C HIS A 32 -10.94 1.43 -40.01
N LEU A 33 -10.92 2.76 -40.12
CA LEU A 33 -10.64 3.68 -39.02
C LEU A 33 -11.95 4.19 -38.44
N TYR A 34 -12.07 4.16 -37.12
CA TYR A 34 -13.22 4.62 -36.36
C TYR A 34 -12.78 5.63 -35.31
N GLU A 35 -13.65 6.57 -34.98
CA GLU A 35 -13.53 7.33 -33.73
C GLU A 35 -14.19 6.52 -32.62
N ILE A 36 -13.41 6.20 -31.59
CA ILE A 36 -13.88 5.47 -30.42
C ILE A 36 -13.77 6.38 -29.20
N SER A 37 -14.76 6.28 -28.32
CA SER A 37 -14.70 6.84 -26.97
C SER A 37 -14.27 5.72 -26.05
N THR A 38 -13.10 5.85 -25.43
CA THR A 38 -12.56 4.81 -24.53
C THR A 38 -11.61 5.42 -23.51
N GLU A 39 -11.57 4.81 -22.33
CA GLU A 39 -10.58 5.12 -21.28
C GLU A 39 -9.36 4.20 -21.35
N LEU A 40 -9.36 3.21 -22.26
CA LEU A 40 -8.31 2.20 -22.35
C LEU A 40 -6.88 2.77 -22.39
N PRO A 41 -6.56 3.84 -23.13
CA PRO A 41 -5.21 4.39 -23.12
C PRO A 41 -4.86 5.17 -21.85
N GLN A 42 -5.85 5.67 -21.11
CA GLN A 42 -5.63 6.24 -19.78
C GLN A 42 -5.34 5.14 -18.78
N LEU A 43 -6.14 4.07 -18.81
CA LEU A 43 -5.95 2.90 -17.97
C LEU A 43 -4.59 2.23 -18.28
N ALA A 44 -4.24 2.05 -19.57
CA ALA A 44 -2.96 1.49 -19.98
C ALA A 44 -1.73 2.39 -19.73
N ARG A 45 -1.94 3.65 -19.32
CA ARG A 45 -0.86 4.56 -18.87
C ARG A 45 -0.58 4.44 -17.38
N GLU A 46 -1.48 3.86 -16.60
CA GLU A 46 -1.11 3.36 -15.28
C GLU A 46 -0.02 2.30 -15.47
N ASP A 47 0.97 2.30 -14.58
CA ASP A 47 2.14 1.46 -14.73
C ASP A 47 1.69 0.00 -14.84
N LEU A 48 1.88 -0.64 -15.99
CA LEU A 48 1.46 -2.02 -16.24
C LEU A 48 2.05 -2.98 -15.19
N ASP A 49 3.18 -2.60 -14.60
CA ASP A 49 3.82 -3.33 -13.51
C ASP A 49 3.02 -3.20 -12.21
N SER A 50 2.38 -2.05 -11.93
CA SER A 50 1.49 -1.86 -10.77
C SER A 50 0.22 -2.70 -10.84
N TRP A 51 -0.31 -2.91 -12.05
CA TRP A 51 -1.49 -3.74 -12.30
C TRP A 51 -1.21 -5.24 -12.16
N ARG A 52 0.01 -5.65 -12.48
CA ARG A 52 0.47 -7.04 -12.35
C ARG A 52 1.17 -7.30 -11.01
N SER A 53 1.40 -6.24 -10.23
CA SER A 53 2.09 -6.35 -8.96
C SER A 53 1.23 -7.15 -7.99
N LYS A 54 1.85 -8.20 -7.45
CA LYS A 54 1.33 -8.99 -6.34
C LYS A 54 1.71 -8.38 -4.98
N ALA A 55 2.48 -7.30 -4.97
CA ALA A 55 2.79 -6.57 -3.74
C ALA A 55 1.53 -5.85 -3.24
N TRP A 56 1.33 -5.84 -1.92
CA TRP A 56 0.20 -5.13 -1.31
C TRP A 56 0.47 -3.62 -1.18
N SER A 57 1.66 -3.25 -0.70
CA SER A 57 2.10 -1.87 -0.61
C SER A 57 3.13 -1.54 -1.69
N ALA A 58 3.08 -0.32 -2.22
CA ALA A 58 4.10 0.24 -3.11
C ALA A 58 5.08 1.18 -2.39
N LEU A 59 4.80 1.52 -1.12
CA LEU A 59 5.59 2.51 -0.38
C LEU A 59 6.85 1.87 0.23
N PRO A 60 8.05 2.44 -0.03
CA PRO A 60 9.26 1.96 0.63
C PRO A 60 9.19 2.19 2.15
N VAL A 61 9.35 1.12 2.93
CA VAL A 61 9.25 1.14 4.41
C VAL A 61 10.07 2.26 5.06
N TYR A 62 11.26 2.55 4.54
CA TYR A 62 12.16 3.56 5.11
C TYR A 62 11.66 5.01 4.94
N LEU A 63 10.69 5.25 4.05
CA LEU A 63 10.05 6.56 3.84
C LEU A 63 8.82 6.77 4.71
N VAL A 64 8.31 5.73 5.37
CA VAL A 64 7.13 5.81 6.24
C VAL A 64 7.49 6.56 7.52
N ASP A 65 6.78 7.65 7.77
CA ASP A 65 6.93 8.53 8.93
C ASP A 65 5.67 8.57 9.82
N GLY A 66 4.53 8.13 9.30
CA GLY A 66 3.28 7.99 10.03
C GLY A 66 2.48 6.77 9.59
N ALA A 67 1.71 6.21 10.51
CA ALA A 67 0.73 5.17 10.20
C ALA A 67 -0.49 5.27 11.12
N THR A 68 -1.69 5.30 10.54
CA THR A 68 -2.94 5.17 11.28
C THR A 68 -3.52 3.78 11.04
N MET A 69 -3.66 3.02 12.12
CA MET A 69 -4.13 1.64 12.08
C MET A 69 -5.51 1.54 12.74
N THR A 70 -6.49 1.01 12.01
CA THR A 70 -7.79 0.65 12.58
C THR A 70 -7.94 -0.87 12.58
N LEU A 71 -8.03 -1.47 13.77
CA LEU A 71 -8.18 -2.92 13.98
C LEU A 71 -9.41 -3.17 14.85
N ASP A 72 -10.38 -3.94 14.33
CA ASP A 72 -11.65 -4.23 15.04
C ASP A 72 -12.36 -2.97 15.56
N GLY A 73 -12.36 -1.91 14.73
CA GLY A 73 -12.96 -0.60 15.07
C GLY A 73 -12.18 0.24 16.08
N THR A 74 -11.03 -0.23 16.56
CA THR A 74 -10.13 0.55 17.42
C THR A 74 -9.02 1.18 16.57
N THR A 75 -8.91 2.51 16.62
CA THR A 75 -7.88 3.26 15.89
C THR A 75 -6.68 3.56 16.77
N VAL A 76 -5.50 3.38 16.19
CA VAL A 76 -4.18 3.62 16.78
C VAL A 76 -3.38 4.49 15.82
N GLU A 77 -2.91 5.63 16.30
CA GLU A 77 -2.04 6.53 15.52
C GLU A 77 -0.60 6.31 15.93
N LEU A 78 0.27 6.08 14.93
CA LEU A 78 1.69 5.89 15.07
C LEU A 78 2.41 7.00 14.32
N HIS A 79 3.38 7.62 14.97
CA HIS A 79 4.26 8.58 14.32
C HIS A 79 5.71 8.32 14.69
N ARG A 80 6.59 8.61 13.74
CA ARG A 80 8.02 8.48 13.94
C ARG A 80 8.55 9.70 14.70
N ASP A 81 9.31 9.45 15.76
CA ASP A 81 10.00 10.48 16.55
C ASP A 81 11.50 10.15 16.59
N GLY A 82 12.24 10.76 15.65
CA GLY A 82 13.65 10.44 15.41
C GLY A 82 13.86 8.98 14.99
N SER A 83 14.56 8.20 15.82
CA SER A 83 14.77 6.77 15.59
C SER A 83 13.69 5.87 16.19
N ASP A 84 12.78 6.42 16.99
CA ASP A 84 11.76 5.65 17.70
C ASP A 84 10.36 5.89 17.12
N TRP A 85 9.40 5.13 17.60
CA TRP A 85 7.98 5.26 17.25
C TRP A 85 7.15 5.58 18.49
N ARG A 86 6.14 6.42 18.31
CA ARG A 86 5.19 6.78 19.35
C ARG A 86 3.77 6.41 18.95
N ARG A 87 2.98 6.00 19.95
CA ARG A 87 1.53 5.79 19.88
C ARG A 87 0.86 6.84 20.76
N GLY A 88 0.34 7.91 20.15
CA GLY A 88 0.03 9.12 20.93
C GLY A 88 1.30 9.61 21.65
N ASP A 89 1.24 9.80 22.96
CA ASP A 89 2.41 10.22 23.74
C ASP A 89 3.31 9.04 24.18
N ASP A 90 2.86 7.79 24.02
CA ASP A 90 3.57 6.61 24.51
C ASP A 90 4.67 6.16 23.55
N LEU A 91 5.87 5.89 24.07
CA LEU A 91 6.93 5.22 23.30
C LEU A 91 6.54 3.76 23.03
N VAL A 92 6.75 3.31 21.79
CA VAL A 92 6.48 1.93 21.38
C VAL A 92 7.76 1.28 20.86
N ALA A 93 7.85 -0.04 20.96
CA ALA A 93 9.01 -0.79 20.48
C ALA A 93 9.17 -0.62 18.97
N TYR A 94 10.33 -0.12 18.55
CA TYR A 94 10.69 0.05 17.15
C TYR A 94 10.51 -1.24 16.35
N ASP A 95 10.99 -2.36 16.89
CA ASP A 95 10.96 -3.66 16.24
C ASP A 95 9.54 -4.10 15.88
N THR A 96 8.54 -3.82 16.73
CA THR A 96 7.14 -4.19 16.47
C THR A 96 6.53 -3.38 15.34
N VAL A 97 6.79 -2.06 15.30
CA VAL A 97 6.31 -1.21 14.19
C VAL A 97 7.02 -1.59 12.89
N SER A 98 8.34 -1.80 12.93
CA SER A 98 9.10 -2.27 11.77
C SER A 98 8.63 -3.63 11.28
N GLU A 99 8.35 -4.59 12.18
CA GLU A 99 7.81 -5.90 11.80
C GLU A 99 6.49 -5.76 11.05
N LEU A 100 5.59 -4.86 11.49
CA LEU A 100 4.33 -4.59 10.78
C LEU A 100 4.58 -4.00 9.40
N LEU A 101 5.41 -2.96 9.29
CA LEU A 101 5.67 -2.28 8.03
C LEU A 101 6.34 -3.21 7.01
N TYR A 102 7.32 -4.02 7.44
CA TYR A 102 7.93 -5.03 6.60
C TYR A 102 6.95 -6.16 6.25
N ALA A 103 6.12 -6.60 7.20
CA ALA A 103 5.10 -7.61 6.90
C ALA A 103 4.13 -7.15 5.82
N VAL A 104 3.74 -5.88 5.80
CA VAL A 104 2.85 -5.29 4.79
C VAL A 104 3.58 -5.07 3.45
N HIS A 105 4.79 -4.52 3.49
CA HIS A 105 5.59 -4.23 2.29
C HIS A 105 6.04 -5.50 1.55
N ASP A 106 6.50 -6.51 2.28
CA ASP A 106 7.06 -7.73 1.69
C ASP A 106 5.99 -8.75 1.28
N VAL A 107 4.71 -8.49 1.58
CA VAL A 107 3.61 -9.36 1.15
C VAL A 107 3.65 -9.57 -0.36
N GLN A 108 3.55 -10.83 -0.76
CA GLN A 108 3.24 -11.23 -2.12
C GLN A 108 1.94 -12.02 -2.12
N ALA A 109 0.98 -11.55 -2.91
CA ALA A 109 -0.28 -12.22 -3.12
C ALA A 109 -0.12 -13.52 -3.91
N ASP A 110 -0.89 -14.55 -3.56
CA ASP A 110 -0.96 -15.79 -4.33
C ASP A 110 -1.63 -15.52 -5.68
N GLU A 111 -2.69 -14.72 -5.67
CA GLU A 111 -3.50 -14.40 -6.85
C GLU A 111 -3.92 -12.93 -6.88
N ILE A 112 -4.07 -12.40 -8.09
CA ILE A 112 -4.72 -11.12 -8.34
C ILE A 112 -6.17 -11.43 -8.68
N LEU A 113 -7.09 -10.99 -7.82
CA LEU A 113 -8.51 -11.25 -7.95
C LEU A 113 -9.20 -10.17 -8.81
N PRO A 114 -10.22 -10.56 -9.60
CA PRO A 114 -10.96 -9.61 -10.42
C PRO A 114 -11.83 -8.68 -9.55
N PRO A 115 -12.11 -7.43 -9.99
CA PRO A 115 -12.88 -6.45 -9.23
C PRO A 115 -14.27 -6.94 -8.80
N ALA A 116 -14.89 -7.84 -9.58
CA ALA A 116 -16.19 -8.43 -9.25
C ALA A 116 -16.21 -9.16 -7.89
N ARG A 117 -15.06 -9.62 -7.39
CA ARG A 117 -14.93 -10.24 -6.06
C ARG A 117 -15.09 -9.22 -4.92
N ALA A 118 -14.88 -7.93 -5.19
CA ALA A 118 -15.04 -6.86 -4.20
C ALA A 118 -16.46 -6.79 -3.62
N ALA A 119 -17.48 -7.13 -4.42
CA ALA A 119 -18.88 -7.11 -3.98
C ALA A 119 -19.19 -8.15 -2.89
N GLY A 120 -18.35 -9.18 -2.73
CA GLY A 120 -18.50 -10.22 -1.70
C GLY A 120 -17.71 -9.93 -0.42
N LEU A 121 -16.93 -8.84 -0.36
CA LEU A 121 -16.14 -8.52 0.82
C LEU A 121 -17.03 -8.00 1.96
N PRO A 122 -16.65 -8.25 3.23
CA PRO A 122 -17.23 -7.56 4.37
C PRO A 122 -17.18 -6.04 4.18
N LYS A 123 -18.21 -5.33 4.68
CA LYS A 123 -18.25 -3.86 4.61
C LYS A 123 -17.07 -3.21 5.32
N GLU A 124 -16.67 -3.78 6.44
CA GLU A 124 -15.58 -3.26 7.26
C GLU A 124 -14.39 -4.22 7.18
N PRO A 125 -13.18 -3.71 6.90
CA PRO A 125 -11.99 -4.54 6.93
C PRO A 125 -11.67 -4.97 8.37
N LYS A 126 -10.99 -6.10 8.50
CA LYS A 126 -10.43 -6.52 9.80
C LYS A 126 -9.35 -5.55 10.25
N LEU A 127 -8.51 -5.13 9.31
CA LEU A 127 -7.43 -4.17 9.50
C LEU A 127 -7.45 -3.15 8.37
N HIS A 128 -7.40 -1.87 8.73
CA HIS A 128 -7.14 -0.76 7.83
C HIS A 128 -5.86 -0.06 8.25
N LEU A 129 -4.97 0.22 7.31
CA LEU A 129 -3.74 0.98 7.52
C LEU A 129 -3.74 2.16 6.56
N HIS A 130 -3.60 3.37 7.10
CA HIS A 130 -3.27 4.55 6.33
C HIS A 130 -1.80 4.85 6.59
N LEU A 131 -0.96 4.72 5.57
CA LEU A 131 0.48 4.97 5.66
C LEU A 131 0.79 6.36 5.12
N THR A 132 1.62 7.12 5.85
CA THR A 132 2.08 8.44 5.45
C THR A 132 3.59 8.41 5.24
N THR A 133 4.03 9.09 4.18
CA THR A 133 5.44 9.31 3.85
C THR A 133 5.62 10.78 3.45
N SER A 134 6.87 11.23 3.45
CA SER A 134 7.23 12.55 2.89
C SER A 134 6.86 12.77 1.41
N THR A 135 6.55 11.71 0.66
CA THR A 135 6.27 11.76 -0.79
C THR A 135 4.84 11.41 -1.17
N GLY A 136 4.02 10.97 -0.22
CA GLY A 136 2.66 10.53 -0.48
C GLY A 136 2.08 9.62 0.60
N GLU A 137 0.87 9.17 0.36
CA GLU A 137 0.06 8.37 1.28
C GLU A 137 -0.44 7.10 0.59
N GLU A 138 -0.75 6.06 1.36
CA GLU A 138 -1.33 4.81 0.86
C GLU A 138 -2.31 4.21 1.86
N ASP A 139 -3.53 3.93 1.41
CA ASP A 139 -4.57 3.26 2.20
C ASP A 139 -4.65 1.78 1.84
N LEU A 140 -4.49 0.93 2.85
CA LEU A 140 -4.40 -0.51 2.75
C LEU A 140 -5.47 -1.15 3.63
N SER A 141 -6.27 -2.05 3.05
CA SER A 141 -7.35 -2.76 3.76
C SER A 141 -7.18 -4.26 3.64
N LEU A 142 -7.41 -4.98 4.74
CA LEU A 142 -7.32 -6.43 4.83
C LEU A 142 -8.65 -7.02 5.30
N TYR A 143 -9.21 -7.91 4.50
CA TYR A 143 -10.52 -8.52 4.71
C TYR A 143 -10.38 -10.03 4.92
N PRO A 144 -10.91 -10.59 6.00
CA PRO A 144 -10.96 -12.04 6.19
C PRO A 144 -12.07 -12.62 5.30
N VAL A 145 -11.74 -13.66 4.53
CA VAL A 145 -12.67 -14.40 3.67
C VAL A 145 -12.41 -15.88 3.89
N GLU A 146 -13.44 -16.73 3.97
CA GLU A 146 -13.34 -18.14 4.39
C GLU A 146 -12.03 -18.85 3.96
N GLY A 147 -11.09 -18.99 4.91
CA GLY A 147 -9.83 -19.71 4.73
C GLY A 147 -8.65 -18.92 4.14
N HIS A 148 -8.79 -17.62 3.89
CA HIS A 148 -7.73 -16.75 3.35
C HIS A 148 -7.98 -15.27 3.73
N PHE A 149 -7.16 -14.36 3.19
CA PHE A 149 -7.40 -12.94 3.28
C PHE A 149 -7.44 -12.29 1.90
N VAL A 150 -8.24 -11.24 1.77
CA VAL A 150 -8.22 -10.36 0.61
C VAL A 150 -7.66 -9.01 1.03
N ALA A 151 -6.59 -8.60 0.36
CA ALA A 151 -5.96 -7.31 0.52
C ALA A 151 -6.40 -6.35 -0.60
N ARG A 152 -6.56 -5.08 -0.24
CA ARG A 152 -6.89 -3.98 -1.14
C ARG A 152 -5.97 -2.81 -0.85
N THR A 153 -5.61 -2.09 -1.90
CA THR A 153 -4.97 -0.76 -1.83
C THR A 153 -5.93 0.23 -2.47
N GLU A 154 -6.16 1.38 -1.84
CA GLU A 154 -6.96 2.44 -2.46
C GLU A 154 -6.28 2.96 -3.72
N GLY A 155 -7.09 3.30 -4.73
CA GLY A 155 -6.58 3.68 -6.06
C GLY A 155 -6.13 2.51 -6.93
N ARG A 156 -6.10 1.26 -6.42
CA ARG A 156 -5.89 0.06 -7.24
C ARG A 156 -7.22 -0.64 -7.51
N ASP A 157 -7.50 -0.90 -8.78
CA ASP A 157 -8.72 -1.60 -9.23
C ASP A 157 -8.65 -3.12 -9.01
N VAL A 158 -7.51 -3.65 -8.56
CA VAL A 158 -7.31 -5.07 -8.32
C VAL A 158 -7.39 -5.40 -6.82
N LEU A 159 -7.84 -6.61 -6.53
CA LEU A 159 -7.78 -7.21 -5.20
C LEU A 159 -6.69 -8.26 -5.17
N LEU A 160 -6.13 -8.50 -3.99
CA LEU A 160 -5.04 -9.44 -3.79
C LEU A 160 -5.47 -10.55 -2.86
N GLU A 161 -5.37 -11.81 -3.30
CA GLU A 161 -5.55 -12.95 -2.42
C GLU A 161 -4.26 -13.24 -1.66
N LEU A 162 -4.31 -13.19 -0.34
CA LEU A 162 -3.19 -13.50 0.53
C LEU A 162 -3.38 -14.86 1.20
N PRO A 163 -2.30 -15.63 1.39
CA PRO A 163 -2.32 -16.81 2.24
C PRO A 163 -2.87 -16.49 3.64
N ALA A 164 -3.63 -17.42 4.23
CA ALA A 164 -4.16 -17.28 5.59
C ALA A 164 -3.05 -16.95 6.61
N GLU A 165 -1.92 -17.65 6.53
CA GLU A 165 -0.78 -17.46 7.42
C GLU A 165 -0.20 -16.04 7.36
N THR A 166 -0.18 -15.43 6.18
CA THR A 166 0.31 -14.07 5.96
C THR A 166 -0.64 -13.06 6.58
N GLY A 167 -1.93 -13.17 6.29
CA GLY A 167 -2.94 -12.29 6.88
C GLY A 167 -3.03 -12.42 8.40
N ASP A 168 -2.97 -13.66 8.93
CA ASP A 168 -2.95 -13.92 10.38
C ASP A 168 -1.72 -13.32 11.04
N LYS A 169 -0.54 -13.43 10.41
CA LYS A 169 0.70 -12.80 10.91
C LYS A 169 0.54 -11.29 11.00
N ILE A 170 0.01 -10.64 9.95
CA ILE A 170 -0.20 -9.18 9.93
C ILE A 170 -1.18 -8.77 11.03
N VAL A 171 -2.32 -9.45 11.15
CA VAL A 171 -3.33 -9.16 12.18
C VAL A 171 -2.78 -9.38 13.58
N ARG A 172 -1.95 -10.42 13.79
CA ARG A 172 -1.27 -10.66 15.06
C ARG A 172 -0.36 -9.48 15.43
N ILE A 173 0.53 -9.05 14.53
CA ILE A 173 1.47 -7.95 14.81
C ILE A 173 0.69 -6.65 15.08
N ALA A 174 -0.34 -6.36 14.27
CA ALA A 174 -1.24 -5.22 14.49
C ALA A 174 -1.92 -5.27 15.88
N THR A 175 -2.35 -6.47 16.31
CA THR A 175 -2.93 -6.68 17.64
C THR A 175 -1.90 -6.42 18.74
N GLU A 176 -0.69 -6.97 18.60
CA GLU A 176 0.40 -6.77 19.54
C GLU A 176 0.76 -5.28 19.67
N LEU A 177 0.76 -4.54 18.58
CA LEU A 177 1.06 -3.11 18.57
C LEU A 177 -0.06 -2.26 19.21
N ARG A 178 -1.33 -2.62 18.97
CA ARG A 178 -2.47 -2.01 19.64
C ARG A 178 -2.42 -2.22 21.15
N ASP A 179 -2.05 -3.42 21.59
CA ASP A 179 -2.11 -3.83 22.99
C ASP A 179 -0.77 -3.64 23.73
N ALA A 180 0.29 -3.23 23.02
CA ALA A 180 1.63 -3.06 23.59
C ALA A 180 1.63 -2.06 24.77
N PRO A 181 2.32 -2.36 25.88
CA PRO A 181 2.52 -1.39 26.94
C PRO A 181 3.47 -0.28 26.48
N ALA A 182 3.29 0.92 27.04
CA ALA A 182 4.23 2.02 26.87
C ALA A 182 5.63 1.60 27.31
N GLN A 183 6.64 1.90 26.49
CA GLN A 183 8.04 1.70 26.81
C GLN A 183 8.56 2.86 27.66
N PRO A 184 9.48 2.61 28.61
CA PRO A 184 10.15 3.69 29.31
C PRO A 184 10.96 4.53 28.31
N GLU A 185 10.94 5.85 28.47
CA GLU A 185 11.77 6.73 27.65
C GLU A 185 13.25 6.36 27.80
N LYS A 186 13.98 6.30 26.67
CA LYS A 186 15.43 6.15 26.71
C LYS A 186 15.99 7.37 27.44
N PRO A 187 16.90 7.20 28.41
CA PRO A 187 17.58 8.34 28.99
C PRO A 187 18.27 9.12 27.87
N PRO A 188 18.27 10.47 27.91
CA PRO A 188 18.93 11.28 26.90
C PRO A 188 20.36 10.77 26.79
N THR A 189 20.76 10.34 25.59
CA THR A 189 22.17 10.08 25.29
C THR A 189 22.88 11.39 25.53
N GLY A 190 23.54 11.50 26.69
CA GLY A 190 24.30 12.68 27.06
C GLY A 190 25.28 12.97 25.93
N ASN A 191 25.27 14.21 25.44
CA ASN A 191 26.32 14.70 24.56
C ASN A 191 27.63 14.54 25.32
N ASP A 192 28.39 13.50 24.99
CA ASP A 192 29.77 13.31 25.41
C ASP A 192 30.65 14.24 24.55
N GLU A 193 30.38 15.55 24.65
CA GLU A 193 31.20 16.62 24.11
C GLU A 193 31.79 17.40 25.29
N THR A 194 32.86 16.86 25.87
CA THR A 194 34.06 17.61 26.30
C THR A 194 35.06 16.65 26.97
N SER A 195 35.66 15.76 26.18
CA SER A 195 37.04 15.35 26.45
C SER A 195 37.93 16.25 25.61
N ASP A 196 38.17 17.45 26.13
CA ASP A 196 39.21 18.35 25.66
C ASP A 196 40.56 17.64 25.91
N PRO A 197 41.35 17.27 24.89
CA PRO A 197 42.66 16.68 25.15
C PRO A 197 43.55 17.78 25.72
N GLU A 198 43.81 17.70 27.02
CA GLU A 198 44.83 18.47 27.73
C GLU A 198 46.14 18.46 26.91
N LEU A 199 46.48 19.61 26.33
CA LEU A 199 47.78 19.83 25.72
C LEU A 199 48.81 19.95 26.85
N ASP A 200 49.61 18.90 27.00
CA ASP A 200 50.83 18.82 27.79
C ASP A 200 51.87 19.82 27.25
N ASP A 201 51.87 21.05 27.78
CA ASP A 201 52.95 22.00 27.59
C ASP A 201 54.10 21.66 28.54
N GLY A 202 55.00 20.81 28.05
CA GLY A 202 56.32 20.60 28.65
C GLY A 202 57.15 21.89 28.64
N GLY A 203 57.54 22.34 29.84
CA GLY A 203 58.50 23.42 30.10
C GLY A 203 59.24 23.25 31.40
#